data_AF-A0A660SAQ9-F1
#
_entry.id   AF-A0A660SAQ9-F1
#
_cell.length_a   1.000
_cell.length_b   1.000
_cell.length_c   1.000
_cell.angle_alpha   90.00
_cell.angle_beta   90.00
_cell.angle_gamma   90.00
#
_symmetry.space_group_name_H-M   'P 1'
#
loop_
_entity.id
_entity.type
_entity.pdbx_description
1 polymer ?
#
loop_
_entity_poly.entity_id
_entity_poly.type
_entity_poly.pdbx_seq_one_letter_code
_entity_poly.pdbx_strand_id
1 'polypeptide(L)'
;MRLLITSLLIFTVINLHIGCPFGGENSLDMPEKEKTLIFSTWEGFEADKCASIWLIKRFIDKNAKIKFFPKGSIITEGIPFDVPEAKLRRYHNMSTFESILKYYNLKDPKLIYIGKIIHDIEVNIWDKKIFPETLLVEEAILSIIKQSKTPDEIIEKSYQYFNSLYQRLE
;
A
#
# COMPACT_ATOMS: atom_id res chain seq x y z
N MET A 1 -77.58 -19.43 -3.47
CA MET A 1 -77.35 -18.90 -4.82
C MET A 1 -76.01 -19.47 -5.28
N ARG A 2 -75.97 -20.74 -5.69
CA ARG A 2 -76.21 -21.27 -7.05
C ARG A 2 -75.22 -20.69 -8.09
N LEU A 3 -74.19 -21.48 -8.46
CA LEU A 3 -74.01 -22.18 -9.78
C LEU A 3 -73.21 -21.30 -10.78
N LEU A 4 -72.33 -21.77 -11.68
CA LEU A 4 -71.75 -23.09 -12.03
C LEU A 4 -70.59 -22.91 -13.05
N ILE A 5 -69.73 -23.93 -13.25
CA ILE A 5 -69.12 -24.37 -14.56
C ILE A 5 -68.16 -23.38 -15.29
N THR A 6 -67.01 -23.71 -15.92
CA THR A 6 -66.10 -24.88 -16.12
C THR A 6 -64.73 -24.31 -16.56
N SER A 7 -63.61 -25.03 -16.77
CA SER A 7 -63.34 -26.47 -16.91
C SER A 7 -61.94 -26.87 -16.40
N LEU A 8 -61.64 -28.16 -16.44
CA LEU A 8 -60.28 -28.71 -16.46
C LEU A 8 -59.79 -28.81 -17.93
N LEU A 9 -58.50 -28.55 -18.19
CA LEU A 9 -57.70 -29.28 -19.18
C LEU A 9 -56.20 -28.96 -19.02
N ILE A 10 -55.43 -30.00 -18.73
CA ILE A 10 -53.96 -30.00 -18.69
C ILE A 10 -53.45 -30.08 -20.13
N PHE A 11 -52.46 -29.27 -20.52
CA PHE A 11 -51.42 -29.70 -21.46
C PHE A 11 -50.15 -28.85 -21.33
N THR A 12 -49.10 -29.44 -20.76
CA THR A 12 -47.75 -28.90 -20.82
C THR A 12 -47.22 -29.10 -22.23
N VAL A 13 -46.93 -28.00 -22.96
CA VAL A 13 -46.15 -28.06 -24.20
C VAL A 13 -44.98 -27.09 -24.10
N ILE A 14 -43.79 -27.65 -24.25
CA ILE A 14 -42.51 -26.94 -24.26
C ILE A 14 -42.48 -26.05 -25.51
N ASN A 15 -42.51 -24.73 -25.35
CA ASN A 15 -42.34 -23.82 -26.47
C ASN A 15 -40.85 -23.59 -26.77
N LEU A 16 -40.44 -24.17 -27.90
CA LEU A 16 -39.15 -23.96 -28.54
C LEU A 16 -38.97 -22.49 -28.97
N HIS A 17 -37.72 -22.07 -29.17
CA HIS A 17 -37.34 -20.71 -29.59
C HIS A 17 -38.19 -20.13 -30.73
N ILE A 18 -38.67 -18.91 -30.52
CA ILE A 18 -38.86 -17.92 -31.59
C ILE A 18 -38.18 -16.64 -31.09
N GLY A 19 -37.12 -16.20 -31.79
CA GLY A 19 -36.35 -15.03 -31.37
C GLY A 19 -37.11 -13.72 -31.55
N CYS A 20 -36.93 -12.79 -30.61
CA CYS A 20 -37.37 -11.40 -30.76
C CYS A 20 -36.11 -10.51 -30.90
N PRO A 21 -36.07 -9.53 -31.82
CA PRO A 21 -34.81 -8.92 -32.25
C PRO A 21 -34.53 -7.54 -31.61
N PHE A 22 -33.24 -7.20 -31.55
CA PHE A 22 -32.64 -5.89 -31.23
C PHE A 22 -32.75 -5.36 -29.79
N GLY A 23 -31.60 -4.91 -29.25
CA GLY A 23 -31.58 -3.84 -28.24
C GLY A 23 -31.17 -4.23 -26.81
N GLY A 24 -30.08 -4.98 -26.62
CA GLY A 24 -29.43 -5.14 -25.32
C GLY A 24 -27.94 -5.33 -25.51
N GLU A 25 -27.15 -4.31 -25.22
CA GLU A 25 -25.70 -4.36 -25.39
C GLU A 25 -25.10 -5.41 -24.43
N ASN A 26 -24.29 -6.33 -24.99
CA ASN A 26 -23.35 -7.09 -24.18
C ASN A 26 -22.28 -6.12 -23.67
N SER A 27 -22.55 -5.43 -22.57
CA SER A 27 -21.49 -4.90 -21.72
C SER A 27 -20.72 -6.11 -21.18
N LEU A 28 -19.66 -6.48 -21.89
CA LEU A 28 -18.54 -7.18 -21.29
C LEU A 28 -18.14 -6.35 -20.07
N ASP A 29 -18.40 -6.88 -18.87
CA ASP A 29 -17.94 -6.28 -17.62
C ASP A 29 -16.41 -6.26 -17.64
N MET A 30 -15.87 -5.17 -18.17
CA MET A 30 -14.45 -4.84 -18.06
C MET A 30 -14.16 -4.81 -16.56
N PRO A 31 -13.14 -5.55 -16.07
CA PRO A 31 -12.87 -5.57 -14.63
C PRO A 31 -12.66 -4.14 -14.16
N GLU A 32 -13.47 -3.72 -13.18
CA GLU A 32 -13.41 -2.39 -12.59
C GLU A 32 -11.95 -2.13 -12.18
N LYS A 33 -11.32 -1.15 -12.81
CA LYS A 33 -9.86 -1.00 -12.78
C LYS A 33 -9.40 -0.78 -11.35
N GLU A 34 -8.82 -1.82 -10.75
CA GLU A 34 -8.49 -1.90 -9.32
C GLU A 34 -7.81 -0.62 -8.86
N LYS A 35 -8.45 0.08 -7.91
CA LYS A 35 -8.15 1.47 -7.60
C LYS A 35 -6.81 1.59 -6.86
N THR A 36 -5.75 1.80 -7.62
CA THR A 36 -4.40 2.09 -7.12
C THR A 36 -4.42 3.22 -6.08
N LEU A 37 -3.82 2.97 -4.92
CA LEU A 37 -3.68 3.96 -3.86
C LEU A 37 -2.59 4.98 -4.19
N ILE A 38 -2.81 6.22 -3.76
CA ILE A 38 -1.79 7.27 -3.79
C ILE A 38 -1.39 7.53 -2.33
N PHE A 39 -0.10 7.46 -2.05
CA PHE A 39 0.50 7.85 -0.78
C PHE A 39 1.33 9.10 -1.01
N SER A 40 1.16 10.11 -0.17
CA SER A 40 1.74 11.44 -0.38
C SER A 40 2.63 11.81 0.80
N THR A 41 3.78 12.42 0.52
CA THR A 41 4.74 12.86 1.53
C THR A 41 5.51 14.08 1.04
N TRP A 42 6.34 14.67 1.91
CA TRP A 42 7.25 15.74 1.50
C TRP A 42 8.52 15.22 0.81
N GLU A 43 9.08 16.07 -0.04
CA GLU A 43 10.41 15.93 -0.62
C GLU A 43 11.52 15.76 0.45
N GLY A 44 12.62 15.13 0.02
CA GLY A 44 13.69 14.65 0.89
C GLY A 44 13.53 13.16 1.20
N PHE A 45 14.63 12.49 1.54
CA PHE A 45 14.65 11.08 1.88
C PHE A 45 15.47 10.85 3.14
N GLU A 46 14.96 9.96 3.98
CA GLU A 46 15.55 9.47 5.23
C GLU A 46 15.35 7.94 5.25
N ALA A 47 15.98 7.21 6.16
CA ALA A 47 15.86 5.74 6.22
C ALA A 47 14.41 5.30 6.49
N ASP A 48 13.71 6.01 7.38
CA ASP A 48 12.27 5.83 7.68
C ASP A 48 11.41 5.93 6.43
N LYS A 49 11.61 6.97 5.61
CA LYS A 49 10.83 7.23 4.40
C LYS A 49 11.07 6.15 3.35
N CYS A 50 12.33 5.78 3.12
CA CYS A 50 12.71 4.72 2.19
C CYS A 50 12.12 3.36 2.59
N ALA A 51 12.22 2.99 3.87
CA ALA A 51 11.64 1.76 4.41
C ALA A 51 10.10 1.77 4.31
N SER A 52 9.48 2.90 4.65
CA SER A 52 8.02 3.08 4.61
C SER A 52 7.46 2.96 3.19
N ILE A 53 8.14 3.52 2.19
CA ILE A 53 7.77 3.37 0.77
C ILE A 53 7.84 1.90 0.34
N TRP A 54 8.91 1.18 0.71
CA TRP A 54 9.02 -0.26 0.43
C TRP A 54 7.90 -1.06 1.10
N LEU A 55 7.58 -0.77 2.38
CA LEU A 55 6.51 -1.42 3.12
C LEU A 55 5.15 -1.22 2.44
N ILE A 56 4.83 0.03 2.06
CA ILE A 56 3.62 0.38 1.31
C ILE A 56 3.57 -0.41 -0.01
N LYS A 57 4.63 -0.35 -0.81
CA LYS A 57 4.66 -0.95 -2.15
C LYS A 57 4.77 -2.48 -2.15
N ARG A 58 5.11 -3.12 -1.03
CA ARG A 58 5.23 -4.58 -0.95
C ARG A 58 4.08 -5.26 -0.20
N PHE A 59 3.52 -4.62 0.83
CA PHE A 59 2.56 -5.26 1.74
C PHE A 59 1.19 -4.56 1.81
N ILE A 60 1.02 -3.37 1.22
CA ILE A 60 -0.25 -2.61 1.28
C ILE A 60 -0.89 -2.51 -0.10
N ASP A 61 -0.17 -1.96 -1.09
CA ASP A 61 -0.60 -1.95 -2.49
C ASP A 61 0.63 -1.98 -3.41
N LYS A 62 0.76 -3.07 -4.18
CA LYS A 62 1.85 -3.27 -5.15
C LYS A 62 1.97 -2.12 -6.16
N ASN A 63 0.83 -1.60 -6.59
CA ASN A 63 0.73 -0.57 -7.61
C ASN A 63 0.81 0.84 -7.02
N ALA A 64 0.84 0.98 -5.68
CA ALA A 64 0.78 2.26 -4.98
C ALA A 64 1.73 3.31 -5.57
N LYS A 65 1.20 4.50 -5.82
CA LYS A 65 1.96 5.65 -6.30
C LYS A 65 2.41 6.50 -5.13
N ILE A 66 3.68 6.89 -5.13
CA ILE A 66 4.21 7.86 -4.16
C ILE A 66 4.18 9.24 -4.82
N LYS A 67 3.57 10.23 -4.17
CA LYS A 67 3.60 11.62 -4.59
C LYS A 67 4.40 12.46 -3.60
N PHE A 68 5.30 13.27 -4.14
CA PHE A 68 6.09 14.23 -3.39
C PHE A 68 5.48 15.62 -3.48
N PHE A 69 5.50 16.33 -2.36
CA PHE A 69 5.09 17.72 -2.20
C PHE A 69 6.28 18.52 -1.63
N PRO A 70 6.43 19.83 -1.94
CA PRO A 70 7.47 20.66 -1.34
C PRO A 70 7.44 20.61 0.19
N LYS A 71 8.61 20.54 0.83
CA LYS A 71 8.71 20.45 2.30
C LYS A 71 8.02 21.64 2.97
N GLY A 72 7.11 21.35 3.91
CA GLY A 72 6.30 22.36 4.61
C GLY A 72 4.96 22.70 3.92
N SER A 73 4.66 22.17 2.73
CA SER A 73 3.40 22.44 2.02
C SER A 73 2.26 21.49 2.45
N ILE A 74 1.01 21.91 2.24
CA ILE A 74 -0.17 21.09 2.56
C ILE A 74 -0.31 19.96 1.53
N ILE A 75 -0.43 18.72 2.01
CA ILE A 75 -0.78 17.58 1.14
C ILE A 75 -2.27 17.63 0.78
N THR A 76 -2.56 17.74 -0.52
CA THR A 76 -3.93 17.93 -1.05
C THR A 76 -4.55 16.67 -1.68
N GLU A 77 -3.79 15.59 -1.86
CA GLU A 77 -4.30 14.33 -2.41
C GLU A 77 -3.59 13.11 -1.81
N GLY A 78 -4.22 11.93 -1.95
CA GLY A 78 -3.69 10.67 -1.46
C GLY A 78 -3.76 10.51 0.07
N ILE A 79 -3.06 9.50 0.58
CA ILE A 79 -2.91 9.21 2.00
C ILE A 79 -1.61 9.88 2.48
N PRO A 80 -1.67 10.92 3.34
CA PRO A 80 -0.47 11.53 3.90
C PRO A 80 0.35 10.53 4.73
N PHE A 81 1.66 10.49 4.53
CA PHE A 81 2.61 9.78 5.38
C PHE A 81 3.93 10.54 5.54
N ASP A 82 4.64 10.30 6.64
CA ASP A 82 5.94 10.88 6.97
C ASP A 82 5.97 12.42 6.91
N VAL A 83 4.88 13.04 7.36
CA VAL A 83 4.70 14.50 7.50
C VAL A 83 3.93 14.81 8.79
N PRO A 84 4.05 16.02 9.38
CA PRO A 84 3.48 16.34 10.69
C PRO A 84 1.96 16.16 10.79
N GLU A 85 1.18 16.40 9.74
CA GLU A 85 -0.28 16.27 9.74
C GLU A 85 -0.78 14.83 9.52
N ALA A 86 0.10 13.91 9.11
CA ALA A 86 -0.29 12.56 8.75
C ALA A 86 -0.68 11.68 9.95
N LYS A 87 -1.61 10.74 9.72
CA LYS A 87 -1.83 9.62 10.66
C LYS A 87 -0.69 8.59 10.64
N LEU A 88 -0.01 8.48 9.49
CA LEU A 88 1.10 7.58 9.25
C LEU A 88 2.40 8.38 9.35
N ARG A 89 2.85 8.71 10.56
CA ARG A 89 4.00 9.61 10.78
C ARG A 89 4.91 9.11 11.90
N ARG A 90 6.09 9.72 12.02
CA ARG A 90 6.96 9.61 13.17
C ARG A 90 6.30 10.26 14.38
N TYR A 91 6.29 9.54 15.50
CA TYR A 91 5.92 10.02 16.82
C TYR A 91 7.15 9.95 17.73
N HIS A 92 7.09 10.54 18.93
CA HIS A 92 8.23 10.64 19.85
C HIS A 92 8.96 9.30 20.12
N ASN A 93 8.23 8.18 20.12
CA ASN A 93 8.74 6.85 20.41
C ASN A 93 8.36 5.80 19.34
N MET A 94 8.11 6.23 18.10
CA MET A 94 7.65 5.34 17.02
C MET A 94 7.99 5.94 15.67
N SER A 95 8.75 5.21 14.85
CA SER A 95 9.04 5.58 13.45
C SER A 95 7.77 5.65 12.59
N THR A 96 7.83 6.32 11.43
CA THR A 96 6.74 6.26 10.43
C THR A 96 6.51 4.81 10.00
N PHE A 97 7.57 4.03 9.81
CA PHE A 97 7.49 2.62 9.48
C PHE A 97 6.67 1.82 10.50
N GLU A 98 6.98 1.94 11.80
CA GLU A 98 6.21 1.31 12.88
C GLU A 98 4.77 1.83 12.96
N SER A 99 4.54 3.13 12.69
CA SER A 99 3.20 3.70 12.59
C SER A 99 2.38 3.05 11.47
N ILE A 100 3.00 2.71 10.34
CA ILE A 100 2.36 2.02 9.22
C ILE A 100 2.06 0.56 9.59
N LEU A 101 3.02 -0.16 10.19
CA LEU A 101 2.78 -1.53 10.69
C LEU A 101 1.57 -1.57 11.64
N LYS A 102 1.51 -0.63 12.58
CA LYS A 102 0.42 -0.52 13.56
C LYS A 102 -0.92 -0.19 12.90
N TYR A 103 -0.95 0.77 11.98
CA TYR A 103 -2.20 1.19 11.31
C TYR A 103 -2.79 0.08 10.43
N TYR A 104 -1.95 -0.63 9.67
CA TYR A 104 -2.36 -1.73 8.79
C TYR A 104 -2.36 -3.11 9.48
N ASN A 105 -2.11 -3.16 10.80
CA ASN A 105 -2.11 -4.39 11.61
C ASN A 105 -1.17 -5.49 11.05
N LEU A 106 -0.01 -5.08 10.52
CA LEU A 106 1.01 -5.98 9.96
C LEU A 106 1.85 -6.58 11.11
N LYS A 107 1.78 -7.90 11.29
CA LYS A 107 2.37 -8.63 12.43
C LYS A 107 3.53 -9.57 12.06
N ASP A 108 4.06 -9.46 10.85
CA ASP A 108 5.18 -10.26 10.39
C ASP A 108 6.43 -10.00 11.27
N PRO A 109 7.05 -11.03 11.89
CA PRO A 109 8.22 -10.85 12.74
C PRO A 109 9.41 -10.16 12.05
N LYS A 110 9.61 -10.37 10.74
CA LYS A 110 10.68 -9.76 9.95
C LYS A 110 10.40 -8.28 9.72
N LEU A 111 9.15 -7.92 9.47
CA LEU A 111 8.74 -6.51 9.43
C LEU A 111 8.90 -5.84 10.78
N ILE A 112 8.54 -6.51 11.88
CA ILE A 112 8.75 -5.98 13.24
C ILE A 112 10.25 -5.79 13.52
N TYR A 113 11.13 -6.69 13.06
CA TYR A 113 12.59 -6.55 13.21
C TYR A 113 13.13 -5.36 12.38
N ILE A 114 12.71 -5.22 11.12
CA ILE A 114 13.07 -4.05 10.30
C ILE A 114 12.56 -2.75 10.95
N GLY A 115 11.35 -2.75 11.51
CA GLY A 115 10.81 -1.59 12.23
C GLY A 115 11.66 -1.18 13.43
N LYS A 116 12.21 -2.13 14.18
CA LYS A 116 13.15 -1.87 15.27
C LYS A 116 14.49 -1.31 14.78
N ILE A 117 15.00 -1.77 13.64
CA ILE A 117 16.21 -1.19 13.02
C ILE A 117 15.94 0.27 12.62
N ILE A 118 14.82 0.55 11.95
CA ILE A 118 14.45 1.91 11.55
C ILE A 118 14.24 2.82 12.76
N HIS A 119 13.62 2.33 13.83
CA HIS A 119 13.52 3.03 15.11
C HIS A 119 14.91 3.37 15.69
N ASP A 120 15.85 2.41 15.64
CA ASP A 120 17.20 2.59 16.14
C ASP A 120 18.00 3.63 15.32
N ILE A 121 17.68 3.82 14.04
CA ILE A 121 18.22 4.91 13.22
C ILE A 121 17.56 6.26 13.57
N GLU A 122 16.23 6.31 13.52
CA GLU A 122 15.44 7.56 13.34
C GLU A 122 14.80 8.12 14.61
N VAL A 123 14.79 7.32 15.69
CA VAL A 123 14.27 7.69 17.02
C VAL A 123 15.38 7.62 18.06
N ASN A 124 16.18 6.55 18.04
CA ASN A 124 17.34 6.33 18.94
C ASN A 124 18.61 7.07 18.46
N ILE A 125 18.47 8.34 18.07
CA ILE A 125 19.52 9.10 17.38
C ILE A 125 20.75 9.34 18.28
N TRP A 126 20.53 9.62 19.56
CA TRP A 126 21.55 10.12 20.50
C TRP A 126 22.21 9.03 21.35
N ASP A 127 21.64 7.83 21.34
CA ASP A 127 22.06 6.71 22.18
C ASP A 127 22.87 5.67 21.41
N LYS A 128 23.45 4.71 22.14
CA LYS A 128 24.14 3.58 21.53
C LYS A 128 23.17 2.73 20.72
N LYS A 129 23.50 2.47 19.46
CA LYS A 129 22.74 1.59 18.57
C LYS A 129 22.62 0.17 19.15
N ILE A 130 21.42 -0.39 19.02
CA ILE A 130 20.97 -1.62 19.66
C ILE A 130 21.15 -2.83 18.73
N PHE A 131 20.85 -2.68 17.44
CA PHE A 131 20.88 -3.81 16.48
C PHE A 131 22.20 -3.84 15.68
N PRO A 132 22.80 -5.03 15.46
CA PRO A 132 24.02 -5.15 14.67
C PRO A 132 23.91 -4.58 13.25
N GLU A 133 22.73 -4.66 12.64
CA GLU A 133 22.47 -4.19 11.29
C GLU A 133 22.25 -2.68 11.19
N THR A 134 21.99 -1.96 12.29
CA THR A 134 21.57 -0.55 12.27
C THR A 134 22.48 0.34 11.43
N LEU A 135 23.79 0.32 11.71
CA LEU A 135 24.76 1.15 10.99
C LEU A 135 24.90 0.74 9.52
N LEU A 136 24.77 -0.56 9.20
CA LEU A 136 24.85 -1.08 7.84
C LEU A 136 23.62 -0.71 7.00
N VAL A 137 22.44 -0.62 7.63
CA VAL A 137 21.20 -0.16 6.99
C VAL A 137 21.23 1.35 6.79
N GLU A 138 21.65 2.11 7.81
CA GLU A 138 21.80 3.56 7.75
C GLU A 138 22.80 3.97 6.64
N GLU A 139 24.01 3.41 6.64
CA GLU A 139 25.05 3.71 5.64
C GLU A 139 24.58 3.33 4.23
N ALA A 140 23.96 2.16 4.04
CA ALA A 140 23.50 1.72 2.73
C ALA A 140 22.42 2.66 2.15
N ILE A 141 21.44 3.08 2.96
CA ILE A 141 20.37 3.98 2.50
C ILE A 141 20.91 5.40 2.27
N LEU A 142 21.76 5.93 3.15
CA LEU A 142 22.42 7.24 2.93
C LEU A 142 23.28 7.22 1.64
N SER A 143 23.96 6.12 1.38
CA SER A 143 24.75 5.91 0.16
C SER A 143 23.86 5.86 -1.09
N ILE A 144 22.72 5.16 -1.04
CA ILE A 144 21.70 5.15 -2.12
C ILE A 144 21.17 6.56 -2.38
N ILE A 145 20.81 7.32 -1.34
CA ILE A 145 20.31 8.69 -1.46
C ILE A 145 21.37 9.60 -2.10
N LYS A 146 22.62 9.52 -1.64
CA LYS A 146 23.73 10.36 -2.14
C LYS A 146 24.14 10.07 -3.59
N GLN A 147 24.03 8.82 -4.04
CA GLN A 147 24.47 8.38 -5.38
C GLN A 147 23.40 8.49 -6.46
N SER A 148 22.13 8.65 -6.08
CA SER A 148 21.01 8.65 -7.01
C SER A 148 20.64 10.07 -7.46
N LYS A 149 20.16 10.20 -8.70
CA LYS A 149 19.87 11.49 -9.35
C LYS A 149 18.40 11.89 -9.28
N THR A 150 17.50 10.94 -9.04
CA THR A 150 16.05 11.17 -9.01
C THR A 150 15.39 10.46 -7.82
N PRO A 151 14.21 10.93 -7.36
CA PRO A 151 13.39 10.23 -6.36
C PRO A 151 13.09 8.78 -6.74
N ASP A 152 12.76 8.51 -8.01
CA ASP A 152 12.45 7.16 -8.49
C ASP A 152 13.65 6.21 -8.39
N GLU A 153 14.87 6.69 -8.64
CA GLU A 153 16.10 5.91 -8.50
C GLU A 153 16.40 5.58 -7.02
N ILE A 154 16.13 6.52 -6.10
CA ILE A 154 16.21 6.29 -4.65
C ILE A 154 15.20 5.23 -4.22
N ILE A 155 13.95 5.35 -4.69
CA ILE A 155 12.86 4.40 -4.37
C ILE A 155 13.21 3.00 -4.86
N GLU A 156 13.63 2.84 -6.12
CA GLU A 156 13.91 1.53 -6.71
C GLU A 156 15.10 0.84 -6.00
N LYS A 157 16.22 1.54 -5.80
CA LYS A 157 17.37 0.98 -5.08
C LYS A 157 17.06 0.65 -3.63
N SER A 158 16.31 1.51 -2.93
CA SER A 158 15.88 1.25 -1.55
C SER A 158 14.91 0.08 -1.48
N TYR A 159 13.99 -0.04 -2.45
CA TYR A 159 13.07 -1.17 -2.57
C TYR A 159 13.84 -2.49 -2.73
N GLN A 160 14.83 -2.54 -3.62
CA GLN A 160 15.71 -3.70 -3.80
C GLN A 160 16.51 -4.03 -2.52
N TYR A 161 17.04 -3.01 -1.83
CA TYR A 161 17.75 -3.17 -0.57
C TYR A 161 16.87 -3.79 0.53
N PHE A 162 15.72 -3.17 0.83
CA PHE A 162 14.81 -3.69 1.86
C PHE A 162 14.17 -5.03 1.47
N ASN A 163 13.94 -5.27 0.17
CA ASN A 163 13.50 -6.58 -0.32
C ASN A 163 14.51 -7.68 0.02
N SER A 164 15.79 -7.39 -0.19
CA SER A 164 16.92 -8.29 0.09
C SER A 164 17.22 -8.43 1.58
N LEU A 165 17.03 -7.37 2.38
CA LEU A 165 17.13 -7.43 3.84
C LEU A 165 16.06 -8.37 4.40
N TYR A 166 14.79 -8.14 4.05
CA TYR A 166 13.66 -8.96 4.49
C TYR A 166 13.79 -10.44 4.09
N GLN A 167 14.36 -10.74 2.91
CA GLN A 167 14.60 -12.12 2.47
C GLN A 167 15.71 -12.85 3.24
N ARG A 168 16.63 -12.13 3.89
CA ARG A 168 17.75 -12.71 4.67
C ARG A 168 17.45 -12.84 6.16
N LEU A 169 16.44 -12.17 6.68
CA LEU A 169 15.95 -12.38 8.04
C LEU A 169 15.23 -13.74 8.09
N GLU A 170 15.42 -14.49 9.17
CA GLU A 170 14.83 -15.83 9.39
C GLU A 170 13.35 -15.79 9.81
#